data_AF-A0ABD4TR50-F1
#
_entry.id   AF-A0ABD4TR50-F1
#
_cell.length_a   1.000
_cell.length_b   1.000
_cell.length_c   1.000
_cell.angle_alpha   90.00
_cell.angle_beta   90.00
_cell.angle_gamma   90.00
#
_symmetry.space_group_name_H-M   'P 1'
#
loop_
_entity.id
_entity.type
_entity.pdbx_description
1 polymer ?
#
loop_
_entity_poly.entity_id
_entity_poly.type
_entity_poly.pdbx_seq_one_letter_code
_entity_poly.pdbx_strand_id
1 'polypeptide(L)'
;MRIIVDCAPGVEDTLALAYVVAAHHRGRAELECVTTSSGSVSAAQCAQHAAWVLARCGLPAVAVAAGCDVPKHQPTRDAGLGDARVPDRYVANDWDLLWADACARGTRDLCLICTGPLTNLAEFSRRYPEYFDALEHIVVSESSLLLDREASDVVLQDTPVAITVCAAPETLGQVDVQRCAPLAEVGATAVTGVSLLAAQVALGDIQTGGQCVTLAPAEEDDDPNALVLDTADVDEEDVVKLFDACCATFDALARGDDALDVTRHLRAED
;
A
#
# COMPACT_ATOMS: atom_id res chain seq x y z
N MET A 1 -10.47 -11.17 2.70
CA MET A 1 -9.36 -10.60 3.49
C MET A 1 -9.55 -9.10 3.53
N ARG A 2 -9.11 -8.48 4.62
CA ARG A 2 -9.19 -7.04 4.88
C ARG A 2 -7.80 -6.44 4.65
N ILE A 3 -7.74 -5.22 4.12
CA ILE A 3 -6.49 -4.58 3.72
C ILE A 3 -6.43 -3.17 4.26
N ILE A 4 -5.31 -2.82 4.86
CA ILE A 4 -4.88 -1.44 5.10
C ILE A 4 -3.73 -1.15 4.15
N VAL A 5 -3.75 0.01 3.50
CA VAL A 5 -2.62 0.50 2.70
C VAL A 5 -1.99 1.70 3.38
N ASP A 6 -0.71 1.59 3.73
CA ASP A 6 0.14 2.71 4.14
C ASP A 6 1.08 3.10 3.01
N CYS A 7 0.86 4.25 2.39
CA CYS A 7 1.58 4.64 1.19
C CYS A 7 2.09 6.09 1.23
N ALA A 8 3.01 6.42 0.33
CA ALA A 8 3.49 7.79 0.15
C ALA A 8 3.28 8.22 -1.31
N PRO A 9 2.03 8.45 -1.76
CA PRO A 9 1.66 8.35 -3.17
C PRO A 9 2.56 9.09 -4.16
N GLY A 10 3.46 8.33 -4.77
CA GLY A 10 4.01 8.58 -6.10
C GLY A 10 3.25 7.81 -7.17
N VAL A 11 3.84 7.71 -8.36
CA VAL A 11 3.24 6.97 -9.47
C VAL A 11 3.11 5.48 -9.13
N GLU A 12 4.15 4.85 -8.56
CA GLU A 12 4.15 3.42 -8.22
C GLU A 12 3.10 3.06 -7.16
N ASP A 13 3.07 3.80 -6.04
CA ASP A 13 2.07 3.63 -4.98
C ASP A 13 0.65 3.77 -5.50
N THR A 14 0.45 4.64 -6.49
CA THR A 14 -0.87 4.88 -7.08
C THR A 14 -1.36 3.69 -7.89
N LEU A 15 -0.46 2.97 -8.56
CA LEU A 15 -0.82 1.71 -9.21
C LEU A 15 -1.11 0.60 -8.21
N ALA A 16 -0.32 0.51 -7.15
CA ALA A 16 -0.55 -0.45 -6.07
C ALA A 16 -1.93 -0.21 -5.43
N LEU A 17 -2.24 1.05 -5.11
CA LEU A 17 -3.54 1.43 -4.56
C LEU A 17 -4.68 1.14 -5.55
N ALA A 18 -4.53 1.48 -6.83
CA ALA A 18 -5.51 1.16 -7.85
C ALA A 18 -5.75 -0.36 -7.98
N TYR A 19 -4.69 -1.17 -7.88
CA TYR A 19 -4.80 -2.62 -7.89
C TYR A 19 -5.64 -3.14 -6.71
N VAL A 20 -5.38 -2.63 -5.50
CA VAL A 20 -6.17 -2.96 -4.30
C VAL A 20 -7.63 -2.52 -4.45
N VAL A 21 -7.89 -1.33 -5.01
CA VAL A 21 -9.25 -0.84 -5.26
C VAL A 21 -9.99 -1.71 -6.28
N ALA A 22 -9.32 -2.16 -7.34
CA ALA A 22 -9.92 -3.09 -8.30
C ALA A 22 -10.26 -4.44 -7.64
N ALA A 23 -9.40 -4.96 -6.76
CA ALA A 23 -9.69 -6.15 -5.98
C ALA A 23 -10.89 -5.95 -5.03
N HIS A 24 -11.03 -4.75 -4.45
CA HIS A 24 -12.19 -4.37 -3.65
C HIS A 24 -13.48 -4.39 -4.47
N HIS A 25 -13.50 -3.75 -5.64
CA HIS A 25 -14.67 -3.75 -6.51
C HIS A 25 -15.10 -5.15 -6.96
N ARG A 26 -14.13 -6.07 -7.10
CA ARG A 26 -14.39 -7.47 -7.43
C ARG A 26 -14.79 -8.34 -6.22
N GLY A 27 -14.90 -7.77 -5.03
CA GLY A 27 -15.24 -8.51 -3.80
C GLY A 27 -14.16 -9.50 -3.35
N ARG A 28 -12.92 -9.34 -3.83
CA ARG A 28 -11.79 -10.21 -3.44
C ARG A 28 -11.14 -9.78 -2.13
N ALA A 29 -11.19 -8.48 -1.83
CA ALA A 29 -10.67 -7.90 -0.60
C ALA A 29 -11.54 -6.73 -0.12
N GLU A 30 -11.42 -6.37 1.15
CA GLU A 30 -12.01 -5.17 1.70
C GLU A 30 -10.90 -4.15 1.98
N LEU A 31 -10.90 -3.00 1.30
CA LEU A 31 -9.99 -1.90 1.62
C LEU A 31 -10.58 -1.12 2.80
N GLU A 32 -10.01 -1.31 3.97
CA GLU A 32 -10.47 -0.75 5.24
C GLU A 32 -10.24 0.75 5.31
N CYS A 33 -9.00 1.15 5.06
CA CYS A 33 -8.55 2.52 5.10
C CYS A 33 -7.24 2.66 4.31
N VAL A 34 -6.91 3.90 3.97
CA VAL A 34 -5.61 4.29 3.44
C VAL A 34 -4.99 5.29 4.40
N THR A 35 -3.78 5.00 4.85
CA THR A 35 -2.97 5.94 5.62
C THR A 35 -1.75 6.33 4.83
N THR A 36 -1.14 7.46 5.18
CA THR A 36 0.02 7.92 4.42
C THR A 36 1.14 8.44 5.29
N SER A 37 2.36 8.07 4.96
CA SER A 37 3.59 8.64 5.53
C SER A 37 4.19 9.64 4.54
N SER A 38 5.03 10.59 5.00
CA SER A 38 5.62 11.57 4.06
C SER A 38 6.62 10.92 3.11
N GLY A 39 6.49 11.18 1.82
CA GLY A 39 7.47 10.82 0.80
C GLY A 39 8.08 12.07 0.18
N SER A 40 7.96 12.22 -1.13
CA SER A 40 8.39 13.44 -1.82
C SER A 40 7.65 14.71 -1.36
N VAL A 41 6.45 14.53 -0.80
CA VAL A 41 5.57 15.54 -0.19
C VAL A 41 5.24 15.16 1.26
N SER A 42 4.60 16.07 1.99
CA SER A 42 4.19 15.82 3.39
C SER A 42 3.14 14.72 3.47
N ALA A 43 3.01 14.07 4.62
CA ALA A 43 1.98 13.05 4.86
C ALA A 43 0.58 13.58 4.57
N ALA A 44 0.29 14.84 4.89
CA ALA A 44 -1.00 15.46 4.56
C ALA A 44 -1.25 15.60 3.05
N GLN A 45 -0.23 15.97 2.28
CA GLN A 45 -0.36 16.07 0.82
C GLN A 45 -0.42 14.68 0.18
N CYS A 46 0.33 13.70 0.71
CA CYS A 46 0.19 12.29 0.37
C CYS A 46 -1.25 11.79 0.57
N ALA A 47 -1.89 12.09 1.71
CA ALA A 47 -3.28 11.73 1.97
C ALA A 47 -4.25 12.39 0.96
N GLN A 48 -3.99 13.63 0.54
CA GLN A 48 -4.78 14.26 -0.52
C GLN A 48 -4.64 13.53 -1.86
N HIS A 49 -3.41 13.10 -2.20
CA HIS A 49 -3.16 12.30 -3.41
C HIS A 49 -3.85 10.93 -3.33
N ALA A 50 -3.73 10.21 -2.21
CA ALA A 50 -4.41 8.93 -2.00
C ALA A 50 -5.93 9.07 -2.16
N ALA A 51 -6.51 10.09 -1.55
CA ALA A 51 -7.94 10.32 -1.64
C ALA A 51 -8.40 10.77 -3.04
N TRP A 52 -7.54 11.44 -3.80
CA TRP A 52 -7.77 11.72 -5.22
C TRP A 52 -7.75 10.43 -6.05
N VAL A 53 -6.77 9.54 -5.84
CA VAL A 53 -6.68 8.24 -6.51
C VAL A 53 -7.94 7.41 -6.23
N LEU A 54 -8.35 7.29 -4.98
CA LEU A 54 -9.58 6.59 -4.59
C LEU A 54 -10.82 7.14 -5.30
N ALA A 55 -10.96 8.48 -5.38
CA ALA A 55 -12.07 9.10 -6.08
C ALA A 55 -12.05 8.80 -7.59
N ARG A 56 -10.88 8.80 -8.22
CA ARG A 56 -10.73 8.43 -9.64
C ARG A 56 -11.08 6.98 -9.89
N CYS A 57 -10.65 6.09 -9.00
CA CYS A 57 -10.93 4.67 -9.08
C CYS A 57 -12.37 4.29 -8.68
N GLY A 58 -13.21 5.26 -8.30
CA GLY A 58 -14.63 5.03 -8.00
C GLY A 58 -14.91 4.56 -6.57
N LEU A 59 -13.98 4.75 -5.64
CA LEU A 59 -14.09 4.35 -4.23
C LEU A 59 -13.81 5.52 -3.24
N PRO A 60 -14.51 6.67 -3.35
CA PRO A 60 -14.22 7.86 -2.54
C PRO A 60 -14.61 7.74 -1.06
N ALA A 61 -15.38 6.72 -0.68
CA ALA A 61 -15.92 6.54 0.67
C ALA A 61 -14.92 5.90 1.65
N VAL A 62 -13.85 5.28 1.15
CA VAL A 62 -12.80 4.71 2.01
C VAL A 62 -12.13 5.80 2.82
N ALA A 63 -11.96 5.55 4.11
CA ALA A 63 -11.32 6.49 5.03
C ALA A 63 -9.86 6.72 4.64
N VAL A 64 -9.46 8.00 4.61
CA VAL A 64 -8.07 8.39 4.37
C VAL A 64 -7.60 9.31 5.50
N ALA A 65 -6.48 8.97 6.13
CA ALA A 65 -5.86 9.78 7.16
C ALA A 65 -4.37 9.99 6.91
N ALA A 66 -3.92 11.22 7.10
CA ALA A 66 -2.52 11.59 7.10
C ALA A 66 -1.82 11.03 8.34
N GLY A 67 -0.72 10.33 8.10
CA GLY A 67 0.16 9.79 9.11
C GLY A 67 1.29 10.74 9.52
N CYS A 68 2.42 10.14 9.84
CA CYS A 68 3.62 10.81 10.29
C CYS A 68 4.46 11.34 9.12
N ASP A 69 5.02 12.53 9.30
CA ASP A 69 6.15 12.98 8.50
C ASP A 69 7.43 12.26 8.99
N VAL A 70 8.25 11.80 8.05
CA VAL A 70 9.52 11.13 8.29
C VAL A 70 10.47 12.11 9.00
N PRO A 71 11.06 11.73 10.15
CA PRO A 71 11.94 12.61 10.89
C PRO A 71 13.12 13.10 10.04
N LYS A 72 13.42 14.41 10.12
CA LYS A 72 14.56 15.06 9.43
C LYS A 72 14.48 15.04 7.89
N HIS A 73 13.39 14.53 7.32
CA HIS A 73 13.07 14.66 5.91
C HIS A 73 12.39 16.01 5.66
N GLN A 74 12.74 16.68 4.55
CA GLN A 74 12.10 17.93 4.14
C GLN A 74 11.30 17.69 2.87
N PRO A 75 9.98 17.44 2.98
CA PRO A 75 9.15 17.26 1.82
C PRO A 75 9.08 18.53 0.98
N THR A 76 9.07 18.37 -0.33
CA THR A 76 8.85 19.47 -1.27
C THR A 76 7.37 19.58 -1.59
N ARG A 77 6.83 20.80 -1.76
CA ARG A 77 5.41 20.97 -2.12
C ARG A 77 5.09 20.62 -3.58
N ASP A 78 6.09 20.71 -4.44
CA ASP A 78 5.92 20.63 -5.90
C ASP A 78 6.24 19.23 -6.48
N ALA A 79 6.85 18.35 -5.69
CA ALA A 79 6.87 16.93 -6.05
C ALA A 79 5.47 16.36 -5.86
N GLY A 80 5.10 15.29 -6.56
CA GLY A 80 3.78 14.71 -6.36
C GLY A 80 3.43 13.66 -7.38
N LEU A 81 2.15 13.59 -7.70
CA LEU A 81 1.53 12.53 -8.49
C LEU A 81 1.71 12.73 -10.00
N GLY A 82 2.97 12.82 -10.44
CA GLY A 82 3.32 13.08 -11.83
C GLY A 82 2.74 14.40 -12.35
N ASP A 83 2.04 14.36 -13.48
CA ASP A 83 1.42 15.53 -14.10
C ASP A 83 0.02 15.86 -13.54
N ALA A 84 -0.48 15.05 -12.59
CA ALA A 84 -1.82 15.20 -12.07
C ALA A 84 -1.98 16.47 -11.23
N ARG A 85 -3.10 17.17 -11.43
CA ARG A 85 -3.51 18.29 -10.59
C ARG A 85 -4.43 17.80 -9.48
N VAL A 86 -3.89 17.62 -8.30
CA VAL A 86 -4.65 17.24 -7.12
C VAL A 86 -5.17 18.50 -6.40
N PRO A 87 -6.49 18.68 -6.22
CA PRO A 87 -7.03 19.82 -5.51
C PRO A 87 -6.78 19.69 -4.01
N ASP A 88 -6.51 20.81 -3.35
CA ASP A 88 -6.45 20.87 -1.89
C ASP A 88 -7.78 20.44 -1.28
N ARG A 89 -7.71 19.53 -0.31
CA ARG A 89 -8.85 19.10 0.51
C ARG A 89 -8.42 18.88 1.95
N TYR A 90 -9.39 18.96 2.86
CA TYR A 90 -9.19 18.45 4.20
C TYR A 90 -8.99 16.93 4.14
N VAL A 91 -8.03 16.47 4.94
CA VAL A 91 -7.76 15.06 5.22
C VAL A 91 -7.67 14.93 6.72
N ALA A 92 -8.22 13.84 7.25
CA ALA A 92 -8.12 13.53 8.65
C ALA A 92 -6.66 13.15 9.00
N ASN A 93 -6.31 13.08 10.27
CA ASN A 93 -4.95 12.79 10.73
C ASN A 93 -4.90 11.82 11.91
N ASP A 94 -6.03 11.16 12.17
CA ASP A 94 -6.27 10.08 13.13
C ASP A 94 -5.98 8.71 12.51
N TRP A 95 -4.86 8.60 11.79
CA TRP A 95 -4.43 7.39 11.10
C TRP A 95 -4.30 6.18 12.03
N ASP A 96 -3.85 6.43 13.26
CA ASP A 96 -3.61 5.42 14.27
C ASP A 96 -4.91 4.86 14.84
N LEU A 97 -5.95 5.70 14.97
CA LEU A 97 -7.29 5.25 15.33
C LEU A 97 -7.91 4.37 14.24
N LEU A 98 -7.68 4.66 12.95
CA LEU A 98 -8.14 3.80 11.85
C LEU A 98 -7.50 2.42 11.91
N TRP A 99 -6.20 2.35 12.21
CA TRP A 99 -5.49 1.06 12.35
C TRP A 99 -5.95 0.30 13.60
N ALA A 100 -6.06 0.98 14.74
CA ALA A 100 -6.53 0.38 15.99
C ALA A 100 -7.95 -0.18 15.86
N ASP A 101 -8.86 0.56 15.22
CA ASP A 101 -10.23 0.12 14.92
C ASP A 101 -10.24 -1.12 14.01
N ALA A 102 -9.40 -1.13 12.97
CA ALA A 102 -9.27 -2.29 12.09
C ALA A 102 -8.72 -3.53 12.82
N CYS A 103 -7.73 -3.36 13.69
CA CYS A 103 -7.17 -4.44 14.51
C CYS A 103 -8.16 -4.94 15.56
N ALA A 104 -8.96 -4.06 16.15
CA ALA A 104 -9.99 -4.41 17.14
C ALA A 104 -11.08 -5.33 16.55
N ARG A 105 -11.34 -5.25 15.24
CA ARG A 105 -12.21 -6.20 14.50
C ARG A 105 -11.55 -7.57 14.25
N GLY A 106 -10.26 -7.70 14.53
CA GLY A 106 -9.46 -8.91 14.33
C GLY A 106 -8.35 -8.72 13.29
N THR A 107 -7.26 -9.46 13.47
CA THR A 107 -6.04 -9.33 12.65
C THR A 107 -5.76 -10.55 11.76
N ARG A 108 -6.41 -11.69 12.03
CA ARG A 108 -6.19 -12.96 11.31
C ARG A 108 -6.41 -12.84 9.79
N ASP A 109 -7.35 -12.02 9.35
CA ASP A 109 -7.62 -11.79 7.94
C ASP A 109 -7.23 -10.38 7.48
N LEU A 110 -6.54 -9.61 8.32
CA LEU A 110 -6.09 -8.24 8.06
C LEU A 110 -4.66 -8.25 7.55
N CYS A 111 -4.45 -7.66 6.37
CA CYS A 111 -3.13 -7.44 5.79
C CYS A 111 -2.80 -5.96 5.79
N LEU A 112 -1.64 -5.60 6.34
CA LEU A 112 -1.07 -4.26 6.22
C LEU A 112 -0.07 -4.23 5.06
N ILE A 113 -0.34 -3.40 4.06
CA ILE A 113 0.56 -3.18 2.91
C ILE A 113 1.26 -1.84 3.11
N CYS A 114 2.57 -1.83 3.31
CA CYS A 114 3.36 -0.62 3.43
C CYS A 114 4.22 -0.41 2.17
N THR A 115 3.89 0.60 1.38
CA THR A 115 4.68 1.04 0.22
C THR A 115 5.35 2.41 0.45
N GLY A 116 4.92 3.14 1.47
CA GLY A 116 5.60 4.32 1.99
C GLY A 116 6.65 4.00 3.07
N PRO A 117 7.29 5.02 3.68
CA PRO A 117 8.15 4.83 4.85
C PRO A 117 7.43 4.13 6.00
N LEU A 118 8.15 3.31 6.77
CA LEU A 118 7.59 2.53 7.88
C LEU A 118 7.33 3.36 9.17
N THR A 119 7.36 4.69 9.08
CA THR A 119 7.23 5.61 10.22
C THR A 119 5.91 5.41 10.97
N ASN A 120 4.79 5.25 10.26
CA ASN A 120 3.50 4.95 10.90
C ASN A 120 3.55 3.62 11.65
N LEU A 121 4.12 2.57 11.06
CA LEU A 121 4.20 1.25 11.70
C LEU A 121 5.08 1.26 12.96
N ALA A 122 6.22 1.95 12.92
CA ALA A 122 7.08 2.15 14.09
C ALA A 122 6.42 3.02 15.19
N GLU A 123 5.61 4.01 14.82
CA GLU A 123 4.84 4.78 15.80
C GLU A 123 3.67 3.96 16.36
N PHE A 124 3.08 3.08 15.57
CA PHE A 124 1.98 2.22 15.98
C PHE A 124 2.44 1.19 17.02
N SER A 125 3.63 0.60 16.86
CA SER A 125 4.21 -0.32 17.85
C SER A 125 4.37 0.32 19.23
N ARG A 126 4.69 1.62 19.27
CA ARG A 126 4.86 2.38 20.51
C ARG A 126 3.52 2.76 21.15
N ARG A 127 2.50 3.09 20.34
CA ARG A 127 1.22 3.61 20.83
C ARG A 127 0.21 2.52 21.17
N TYR A 128 0.21 1.44 20.41
CA TYR A 128 -0.75 0.33 20.49
C TYR A 128 -0.03 -1.02 20.44
N PRO A 129 0.87 -1.31 21.41
CA PRO A 129 1.69 -2.51 21.39
C PRO A 129 0.84 -3.79 21.30
N GLU A 130 -0.31 -3.85 21.98
CA GLU A 130 -1.20 -5.01 21.92
C GLU A 130 -1.81 -5.27 20.54
N TYR A 131 -2.07 -4.22 19.75
CA TYR A 131 -2.58 -4.38 18.39
C TYR A 131 -1.47 -4.65 17.41
N PHE A 132 -0.31 -4.03 17.61
CA PHE A 132 0.89 -4.29 16.83
C PHE A 132 1.33 -5.76 16.96
N ASP A 133 1.38 -6.30 18.19
CA ASP A 133 1.71 -7.70 18.48
C ASP A 133 0.70 -8.70 17.89
N ALA A 134 -0.51 -8.24 17.57
CA ALA A 134 -1.56 -9.06 16.97
C ALA A 134 -1.49 -9.11 15.44
N LEU A 135 -0.68 -8.28 14.78
CA LEU A 135 -0.58 -8.25 13.31
C LEU A 135 0.04 -9.56 12.79
N GLU A 136 -0.66 -10.24 11.88
CA GLU A 136 -0.22 -11.53 11.33
C GLU A 136 0.33 -11.41 9.89
N HIS A 137 -0.07 -10.35 9.17
CA HIS A 137 0.24 -10.19 7.75
C HIS A 137 0.69 -8.77 7.44
N ILE A 138 2.01 -8.59 7.28
CA ILE A 138 2.62 -7.32 6.90
C ILE A 138 3.42 -7.55 5.63
N VAL A 139 3.09 -6.80 4.58
CA VAL A 139 3.77 -6.82 3.28
C VAL A 139 4.37 -5.45 3.03
N VAL A 140 5.67 -5.40 2.77
CA VAL A 140 6.40 -4.15 2.54
C VAL A 140 7.09 -4.18 1.18
N SER A 141 7.15 -3.04 0.50
CA SER A 141 8.10 -2.86 -0.60
C SER A 141 9.50 -2.71 -0.04
N GLU A 142 10.52 -3.27 -0.70
CA GLU A 142 11.92 -3.13 -0.27
C GLU A 142 12.34 -1.65 -0.14
N SER A 143 11.86 -0.80 -1.06
CA SER A 143 12.12 0.64 -1.03
C SER A 143 11.66 1.31 0.27
N SER A 144 10.56 0.84 0.89
CA SER A 144 10.04 1.36 2.16
C SER A 144 11.06 1.29 3.29
N LEU A 145 11.87 0.22 3.33
CA LEU A 145 12.92 0.00 4.34
C LEU A 145 14.04 1.05 4.28
N LEU A 146 14.16 1.74 3.15
CA LEU A 146 15.24 2.71 2.90
C LEU A 146 14.80 4.16 3.17
N LEU A 147 13.50 4.42 3.24
CA LEU A 147 12.93 5.77 3.36
C LEU A 147 13.01 6.34 4.78
N ASP A 148 12.89 5.47 5.78
CA ASP A 148 13.09 5.81 7.20
C ASP A 148 13.79 4.64 7.89
N ARG A 149 15.13 4.71 7.97
CA ARG A 149 15.94 3.60 8.53
C ARG A 149 15.68 3.39 10.01
N GLU A 150 15.44 4.46 10.76
CA GLU A 150 15.19 4.35 12.21
C GLU A 150 13.85 3.67 12.47
N ALA A 151 12.81 4.03 11.72
CA ALA A 151 11.55 3.32 11.78
C ALA A 151 11.68 1.86 11.28
N SER A 152 12.48 1.63 10.24
CA SER A 152 12.69 0.28 9.70
C SER A 152 13.41 -0.62 10.70
N ASP A 153 14.42 -0.12 11.40
CA ASP A 153 15.11 -0.85 12.46
C ASP A 153 14.12 -1.24 13.58
N VAL A 154 13.27 -0.30 14.02
CA VAL A 154 12.22 -0.55 15.02
C VAL A 154 11.24 -1.61 14.54
N VAL A 155 10.72 -1.50 13.33
CA VAL A 155 9.76 -2.48 12.80
C VAL A 155 10.41 -3.85 12.67
N LEU A 156 11.61 -3.94 12.09
CA LEU A 156 12.31 -5.22 11.95
C LEU A 156 12.67 -5.85 13.30
N GLN A 157 12.91 -5.05 14.35
CA GLN A 157 13.21 -5.59 15.69
C GLN A 157 11.95 -6.00 16.44
N ASP A 158 10.88 -5.22 16.34
CA ASP A 158 9.74 -5.34 17.24
C ASP A 158 8.58 -6.14 16.65
N THR A 159 8.49 -6.29 15.32
CA THR A 159 7.32 -6.92 14.68
C THR A 159 7.15 -8.38 15.17
N PRO A 160 5.94 -8.79 15.58
CA PRO A 160 5.68 -10.13 16.13
C PRO A 160 5.81 -11.26 15.10
N VAL A 161 5.88 -10.91 13.81
CA VAL A 161 5.94 -11.82 12.68
C VAL A 161 7.00 -11.34 11.69
N ALA A 162 7.59 -12.28 10.95
CA ALA A 162 8.47 -11.92 9.85
C ALA A 162 7.71 -11.10 8.81
N ILE A 163 8.17 -9.88 8.52
CA ILE A 163 7.56 -9.04 7.49
C ILE A 163 7.85 -9.62 6.11
N THR A 164 6.86 -9.64 5.22
CA THR A 164 7.08 -10.05 3.83
C THR A 164 7.68 -8.88 3.05
N VAL A 165 8.92 -9.01 2.61
CA VAL A 165 9.62 -7.97 1.86
C VAL A 165 9.58 -8.31 0.37
N CYS A 166 8.93 -7.45 -0.40
CA CYS A 166 8.89 -7.53 -1.86
C CYS A 166 10.03 -6.68 -2.44
N ALA A 167 11.09 -7.35 -2.88
CA ALA A 167 12.16 -6.75 -3.69
C ALA A 167 11.89 -7.10 -5.15
N ALA A 168 11.49 -6.14 -5.97
CA ALA A 168 11.32 -6.38 -7.40
C ALA A 168 12.60 -5.97 -8.14
N PRO A 169 13.15 -6.76 -9.07
CA PRO A 169 14.15 -6.25 -9.99
C PRO A 169 13.60 -5.03 -10.73
N GLU A 170 14.46 -4.05 -11.02
CA GLU A 170 14.14 -2.85 -11.79
C GLU A 170 13.50 -3.16 -13.16
N THR A 171 13.59 -4.42 -13.60
CA THR A 171 13.07 -4.95 -14.87
C THR A 171 11.69 -5.59 -14.81
N LEU A 172 11.09 -5.79 -13.62
CA LEU A 172 9.80 -6.48 -13.49
C LEU A 172 8.71 -5.69 -14.22
N GLY A 173 8.45 -6.11 -15.47
CA GLY A 173 7.39 -5.68 -16.39
C GLY A 173 7.00 -4.20 -16.27
N GLN A 174 7.56 -3.34 -17.12
CA GLN A 174 7.04 -1.98 -17.26
C GLN A 174 5.56 -2.05 -17.62
N VAL A 175 4.70 -1.77 -16.63
CA VAL A 175 3.27 -1.67 -16.85
C VAL A 175 2.96 -0.36 -17.54
N ASP A 176 2.14 -0.43 -18.58
CA ASP A 176 1.64 0.76 -19.25
C ASP A 176 0.58 1.43 -18.39
N VAL A 177 1.01 2.46 -17.66
CA VAL A 177 0.16 3.25 -16.76
C VAL A 177 -1.02 3.87 -17.50
N GLN A 178 -0.88 4.18 -18.79
CA GLN A 178 -1.93 4.80 -19.59
C GLN A 178 -3.13 3.88 -19.82
N ARG A 179 -2.98 2.57 -19.60
CA ARG A 179 -4.08 1.61 -19.65
C ARG A 179 -5.02 1.75 -18.46
N CYS A 180 -4.55 2.30 -17.34
CA CYS A 180 -5.40 2.63 -16.21
C CYS A 180 -6.09 3.98 -16.47
N ALA A 181 -7.21 3.95 -17.22
CA ALA A 181 -7.92 5.16 -17.64
C ALA A 181 -8.22 6.16 -16.48
N PRO A 182 -8.62 5.72 -15.27
CA PRO A 182 -8.81 6.65 -14.14
C PRO A 182 -7.57 7.45 -13.75
N LEU A 183 -6.37 6.94 -14.05
CA LEU A 183 -5.09 7.47 -13.62
C LEU A 183 -4.22 7.96 -14.78
N ALA A 184 -4.76 8.03 -16.00
CA ALA A 184 -4.03 8.54 -17.17
C ALA A 184 -3.48 9.97 -16.95
N GLU A 185 -4.17 10.79 -16.14
CA GLU A 185 -3.76 12.16 -15.77
C GLU A 185 -2.46 12.23 -14.95
N VAL A 186 -1.99 11.11 -14.38
CA VAL A 186 -0.69 11.04 -13.70
C VAL A 186 0.47 11.21 -14.69
N GLY A 187 0.25 10.96 -15.99
CA GLY A 187 1.20 11.30 -17.06
C GLY A 187 2.43 10.39 -17.17
N ALA A 188 2.57 9.39 -16.31
CA ALA A 188 3.64 8.41 -16.39
C ALA A 188 3.45 7.45 -17.58
N THR A 189 4.54 7.08 -18.24
CA THR A 189 4.52 6.15 -19.38
C THR A 189 4.83 4.71 -18.98
N ALA A 190 5.71 4.52 -17.99
CA ALA A 190 6.09 3.23 -17.45
C ALA A 190 6.67 3.44 -16.05
N VAL A 191 6.43 2.50 -15.14
CA VAL A 191 7.00 2.50 -13.80
C VAL A 191 7.50 1.13 -13.41
N THR A 192 8.41 1.14 -12.44
CA THR A 192 8.87 -0.07 -11.73
C THR A 192 7.72 -0.67 -10.92
N GLY A 193 7.80 -1.98 -10.69
CA GLY A 193 6.68 -2.77 -10.21
C GLY A 193 6.68 -3.07 -8.71
N VAL A 194 7.56 -2.49 -7.88
CA VAL A 194 7.75 -3.02 -6.51
C VAL A 194 6.53 -2.84 -5.60
N SER A 195 5.90 -1.67 -5.64
CA SER A 195 4.66 -1.42 -4.87
C SER A 195 3.48 -2.20 -5.44
N LEU A 196 3.42 -2.35 -6.76
CA LEU A 196 2.39 -3.16 -7.42
C LEU A 196 2.55 -4.65 -7.07
N LEU A 197 3.77 -5.17 -7.08
CA LEU A 197 4.10 -6.53 -6.67
C LEU A 197 3.72 -6.75 -5.21
N ALA A 198 4.03 -5.80 -4.32
CA ALA A 198 3.61 -5.89 -2.92
C ALA A 198 2.08 -6.02 -2.79
N ALA A 199 1.31 -5.25 -3.57
CA ALA A 199 -0.15 -5.39 -3.60
C ALA A 199 -0.61 -6.75 -4.16
N GLN A 200 0.02 -7.24 -5.24
CA GLN A 200 -0.30 -8.54 -5.86
C GLN A 200 0.03 -9.72 -4.94
N VAL A 201 1.14 -9.67 -4.23
CA VAL A 201 1.53 -10.65 -3.21
C VAL A 201 0.56 -10.62 -2.04
N ALA A 202 0.25 -9.43 -1.51
CA ALA A 202 -0.68 -9.27 -0.39
C ALA A 202 -2.07 -9.83 -0.71
N LEU A 203 -2.52 -9.70 -1.96
CA LEU A 203 -3.80 -10.25 -2.46
C LEU A 203 -3.73 -11.75 -2.82
N GLY A 204 -2.55 -12.37 -2.71
CA GLY A 204 -2.30 -13.76 -3.06
C GLY A 204 -2.35 -14.06 -4.56
N ASP A 205 -2.29 -13.04 -5.41
CA ASP A 205 -2.29 -13.19 -6.87
C ASP A 205 -0.93 -13.64 -7.40
N ILE A 206 0.14 -13.18 -6.77
CA ILE A 206 1.50 -13.67 -7.02
C ILE A 206 1.97 -14.42 -5.79
N GLN A 207 2.36 -15.68 -5.99
CA GLN A 207 2.93 -16.52 -4.97
C GLN A 207 4.34 -16.89 -5.40
N THR A 208 5.31 -16.50 -4.60
CA THR A 208 6.70 -16.89 -4.81
C THR A 208 7.32 -17.34 -3.50
N GLY A 209 8.38 -18.13 -3.61
CA GLY A 209 9.20 -18.49 -2.47
C GLY A 209 9.92 -17.27 -1.90
N GLY A 210 10.57 -17.47 -0.76
CA GLY A 210 11.41 -16.44 -0.15
C GLY A 210 12.42 -17.06 0.79
N GLN A 211 13.35 -16.23 1.23
CA GLN A 211 14.33 -16.58 2.24
C GLN A 211 13.97 -15.86 3.53
N CYS A 212 13.83 -16.62 4.62
CA CYS A 212 13.77 -16.03 5.94
C CYS A 212 15.17 -15.52 6.29
N VAL A 213 15.27 -14.22 6.58
CA VAL A 213 16.53 -13.53 6.88
C VAL A 213 16.34 -12.60 8.07
N THR A 214 17.46 -12.20 8.65
CA THR A 214 17.52 -11.21 9.72
C THR A 214 18.10 -9.92 9.15
N LEU A 215 17.27 -8.88 8.97
CA LEU A 215 17.67 -7.62 8.34
C LEU A 215 18.13 -6.55 9.36
N ALA A 216 17.60 -6.58 10.58
CA ALA A 216 18.07 -5.74 11.69
C ALA A 216 19.07 -6.49 12.58
N PRO A 217 19.93 -5.79 13.35
CA PRO A 217 20.78 -6.44 14.35
C PRO A 217 19.90 -7.20 15.35
N ALA A 218 20.09 -8.52 15.44
CA ALA A 218 19.39 -9.43 16.34
C ALA A 218 20.40 -10.22 17.19
N GLU A 219 19.95 -10.81 18.30
CA GLU A 219 20.77 -11.73 19.08
C GLU A 219 20.99 -13.05 18.32
N GLU A 220 22.02 -13.84 18.68
CA GLU A 220 22.41 -15.07 17.94
C GLU A 220 21.29 -16.12 17.83
N ASP A 221 20.27 -16.06 18.69
CA ASP A 221 19.17 -17.02 18.79
C ASP A 221 17.79 -16.44 18.36
N ASP A 222 17.74 -15.21 17.84
CA ASP A 222 16.47 -14.60 17.39
C ASP A 222 15.94 -15.23 16.10
N ASP A 223 14.63 -15.44 16.04
CA ASP A 223 13.95 -15.87 14.81
C ASP A 223 14.12 -14.80 13.70
N PRO A 224 14.13 -15.21 12.42
CA PRO A 224 14.26 -14.28 11.31
C PRO A 224 13.09 -13.29 11.28
N ASN A 225 13.40 -12.00 11.12
CA ASN A 225 12.43 -10.91 11.16
C ASN A 225 11.89 -10.48 9.79
N ALA A 226 12.38 -11.07 8.71
CA ALA A 226 11.88 -10.81 7.37
C ALA A 226 11.82 -12.08 6.52
N LEU A 227 10.77 -12.21 5.72
CA LEU A 227 10.69 -13.10 4.58
C LEU A 227 10.94 -12.28 3.31
N VAL A 228 12.16 -12.32 2.80
CA VAL A 228 12.51 -11.63 1.54
C VAL A 228 12.12 -12.54 0.38
N LEU A 229 11.20 -12.07 -0.46
CA LEU A 229 10.70 -12.85 -1.59
C LEU A 229 11.77 -12.99 -2.66
N ASP A 230 11.88 -14.21 -3.20
CA ASP A 230 12.67 -14.46 -4.38
C ASP A 230 11.83 -14.15 -5.61
N THR A 231 12.15 -13.09 -6.33
CA THR A 231 11.44 -12.70 -7.54
C THR A 231 12.08 -13.25 -8.81
N ALA A 232 13.12 -14.10 -8.72
CA ALA A 232 13.77 -14.68 -9.89
C ALA A 232 12.82 -15.55 -10.73
N ASP A 233 11.85 -16.19 -10.07
CA ASP A 233 10.86 -17.06 -10.70
C ASP A 233 9.51 -16.36 -10.96
N VAL A 234 9.40 -15.05 -10.65
CA VAL A 234 8.18 -14.29 -10.95
C VAL A 234 8.11 -14.02 -12.45
N ASP A 235 7.08 -14.54 -13.10
CA ASP A 235 6.82 -14.24 -14.51
C ASP A 235 6.34 -12.79 -14.66
N GLU A 236 7.15 -11.97 -15.33
CA GLU A 236 6.83 -10.57 -15.62
C GLU A 236 5.52 -10.43 -16.41
N GLU A 237 5.18 -11.42 -17.26
CA GLU A 237 3.94 -11.40 -18.03
C GLU A 237 2.71 -11.54 -17.11
N ASP A 238 2.82 -12.27 -16.01
CA ASP A 238 1.73 -12.44 -15.04
C ASP A 238 1.46 -11.14 -14.28
N VAL A 239 2.53 -10.42 -13.88
CA VAL A 239 2.42 -9.09 -13.25
C VAL A 239 1.67 -8.12 -14.15
N VAL A 240 2.02 -8.09 -15.44
CA VAL A 240 1.37 -7.25 -16.45
C VAL A 240 -0.08 -7.69 -16.69
N LYS A 241 -0.35 -8.98 -16.86
CA LYS A 241 -1.70 -9.53 -17.07
C LYS A 241 -2.64 -9.19 -15.90
N LEU A 242 -2.15 -9.31 -14.67
CA LEU A 242 -2.91 -8.96 -13.47
C LEU A 242 -3.24 -7.46 -13.45
N PHE A 243 -2.26 -6.61 -13.78
CA PHE A 243 -2.49 -5.17 -13.89
C PHE A 243 -3.50 -4.82 -15.01
N ASP A 244 -3.42 -5.48 -16.15
CA ASP A 244 -4.38 -5.32 -17.24
C ASP A 244 -5.80 -5.72 -16.81
N ALA A 245 -5.92 -6.81 -16.04
CA ALA A 245 -7.18 -7.24 -15.47
C ALA A 245 -7.72 -6.20 -14.46
N CYS A 246 -6.85 -5.55 -13.69
CA CYS A 246 -7.20 -4.41 -12.85
C CYS A 246 -7.78 -3.26 -13.72
N CYS A 247 -7.09 -2.85 -14.78
CA CYS A 247 -7.56 -1.80 -15.70
C CYS A 247 -8.95 -2.11 -16.30
N ALA A 248 -9.17 -3.36 -16.72
CA ALA A 248 -10.46 -3.80 -17.26
C ALA A 248 -11.62 -3.66 -16.24
N THR A 249 -11.33 -3.72 -14.94
CA THR A 249 -12.33 -3.47 -13.87
C THR A 249 -12.79 -2.03 -13.90
N PHE A 250 -11.87 -1.08 -14.02
CA PHE A 250 -12.20 0.33 -14.11
C PHE A 250 -12.95 0.67 -15.39
N ASP A 251 -12.58 0.05 -16.51
CA ASP A 251 -13.31 0.18 -17.76
C ASP A 251 -14.76 -0.32 -17.63
N ALA A 252 -14.99 -1.42 -16.89
CA ALA A 252 -16.32 -1.93 -16.62
C ALA A 252 -17.13 -0.97 -15.73
N LEU A 253 -16.53 -0.45 -14.65
CA LEU A 253 -17.14 0.57 -13.79
C LEU A 253 -17.52 1.83 -14.56
N ALA A 254 -16.67 2.30 -15.48
CA ALA A 254 -16.92 3.46 -16.32
C ALA A 254 -18.09 3.23 -17.31
N ARG A 255 -18.34 1.98 -17.71
CA ARG A 255 -19.50 1.60 -18.53
C ARG A 255 -20.80 1.40 -17.73
N GLY A 256 -20.75 1.51 -16.41
CA GLY A 256 -21.91 1.32 -15.53
C GLY A 256 -22.25 -0.15 -15.30
N ASP A 257 -21.24 -0.99 -15.06
CA ASP A 257 -21.47 -2.39 -14.65
C ASP A 257 -22.06 -2.44 -13.23
N ASP A 258 -23.38 -2.63 -13.15
CA ASP A 258 -24.14 -2.69 -11.89
C ASP A 258 -23.63 -3.76 -10.91
N ALA A 259 -23.00 -4.84 -11.41
CA ALA A 259 -22.46 -5.90 -10.55
C ALA A 259 -21.25 -5.43 -9.73
N LEU A 260 -20.53 -4.41 -10.20
CA LEU A 260 -19.40 -3.81 -9.51
C LEU A 260 -19.82 -2.58 -8.67
N ASP A 261 -21.00 -2.00 -8.94
CA ASP A 261 -21.50 -0.79 -8.25
C ASP A 261 -21.93 -1.05 -6.80
N VAL A 262 -22.28 -2.29 -6.47
CA VAL A 262 -22.69 -2.73 -5.11
C VAL A 262 -21.62 -2.45 -4.05
N THR A 263 -20.35 -2.38 -4.45
CA THR A 263 -19.20 -2.17 -3.55
C THR A 263 -18.88 -0.70 -3.28
N ARG A 264 -19.44 0.26 -4.05
CA ARG A 264 -19.16 1.70 -3.86
C ARG A 264 -19.60 2.25 -2.50
N HIS A 265 -20.48 1.54 -1.81
CA HIS A 265 -21.17 2.00 -0.60
C HIS A 265 -20.88 1.18 0.65
N LEU A 266 -19.92 0.25 0.63
CA LEU A 266 -19.67 -0.69 1.75
C LEU A 266 -19.16 -0.04 3.07
N ARG A 267 -19.18 1.29 3.23
CA ARG A 267 -19.02 1.97 4.53
C ARG A 267 -19.90 3.21 4.71
N ALA A 268 -21.20 3.04 4.52
CA ALA A 268 -22.19 4.00 5.04
C ALA A 268 -23.12 3.41 6.11
N GLU A 269 -23.25 2.08 6.18
CA GLU A 269 -24.13 1.40 7.15
C GLU A 269 -23.51 0.05 7.53
N ASP A 270 -22.58 0.06 8.48
CA ASP A 270 -22.29 -1.05 9.41
C ASP A 270 -21.52 -0.50 10.62
#